data_AF-A0AAV5M6D7-F1
#
_entry.id   AF-A0AAV5M6D7-F1
#
_cell.length_a   1.000
_cell.length_b   1.000
_cell.length_c   1.000
_cell.angle_alpha   90.00
_cell.angle_beta   90.00
_cell.angle_gamma   90.00
#
_symmetry.space_group_name_H-M   'P 1'
#
loop_
_entity.id
_entity.type
_entity.pdbx_description
1 polymer ?
#
loop_
_entity_poly.entity_id
_entity_poly.type
_entity_poly.pdbx_seq_one_letter_code
_entity_poly.pdbx_strand_id
1 'polypeptide(L)'
;MDYSSLPHFCRQESHGSSRQNGNGTMNTCFSLDHDFHQQLYNYIKQQAALVESTSPVRQGSVHVKFPEPDPEDNKIVVTMETELHRLGHQNGIHHC
;
A
#
# COMPACT_ATOMS: atom_id res chain seq x y z
N MET A 1 -13.25 -0.97 7.76
CA MET A 1 -13.81 -1.03 6.40
C MET A 1 -14.84 -2.15 6.39
N ASP A 2 -16.06 -1.88 5.94
CA ASP A 2 -17.08 -2.93 5.87
C ASP A 2 -16.70 -3.93 4.78
N TYR A 3 -16.72 -5.21 5.12
CA TYR A 3 -16.35 -6.30 4.20
C TYR A 3 -17.27 -6.32 2.96
N SER A 4 -18.53 -5.93 3.15
CA SER A 4 -19.53 -5.75 2.10
C SER A 4 -19.24 -4.59 1.14
N SER A 5 -18.25 -3.75 1.42
CA SER A 5 -17.78 -2.69 0.53
C SER A 5 -16.62 -3.12 -0.36
N LEU A 6 -16.03 -4.30 -0.13
CA LEU A 6 -14.95 -4.80 -0.97
C LEU A 6 -15.48 -5.18 -2.36
N PRO A 7 -14.77 -4.83 -3.45
CA PRO A 7 -15.07 -5.32 -4.79
C PRO A 7 -15.19 -6.85 -4.83
N HIS A 8 -16.01 -7.38 -5.74
CA HIS A 8 -16.29 -8.83 -5.81
C HIS A 8 -15.03 -9.71 -5.86
N PHE A 9 -13.98 -9.27 -6.55
CA PHE A 9 -12.72 -10.01 -6.67
C PHE A 9 -11.85 -9.99 -5.39
N CYS A 10 -12.14 -9.08 -4.44
CA CYS A 10 -11.44 -8.97 -3.16
C CYS A 10 -12.09 -9.84 -2.07
N ARG A 11 -13.31 -10.32 -2.28
CA ARG A 11 -14.00 -11.15 -1.30
C ARG A 11 -13.52 -12.58 -1.46
N GLN A 12 -12.97 -13.15 -0.40
CA GLN A 12 -12.42 -14.51 -0.42
C GLN A 12 -13.48 -15.57 -0.80
N GLU A 13 -14.75 -15.24 -0.61
CA GLU A 13 -15.92 -16.05 -0.98
C GLU A 13 -16.17 -16.15 -2.50
N SER A 14 -15.52 -15.34 -3.35
CA SER A 14 -15.58 -15.55 -4.81
C SER A 14 -14.79 -16.79 -5.28
N HIS A 15 -14.16 -17.52 -4.34
CA HIS A 15 -13.67 -18.89 -4.55
C HIS A 15 -14.68 -19.96 -4.10
N GLY A 16 -15.97 -19.64 -4.08
CA GLY A 16 -17.05 -20.58 -3.80
C GLY A 16 -17.44 -21.43 -5.01
N SER A 17 -16.85 -22.63 -5.10
CA SER A 17 -17.51 -23.86 -5.57
C SER A 17 -18.09 -23.90 -7.00
N SER A 18 -17.33 -24.48 -7.92
CA SER A 18 -17.91 -25.45 -8.86
C SER A 18 -17.12 -26.74 -8.76
N ARG A 19 -17.86 -27.82 -8.50
CA ARG A 19 -17.39 -29.19 -8.64
C ARG A 19 -17.11 -29.45 -10.13
N GLN A 20 -15.92 -29.10 -10.62
CA GLN A 20 -15.35 -29.66 -11.85
C GLN A 20 -14.32 -30.69 -11.38
N ASN A 21 -14.68 -31.95 -11.18
CA ASN A 21 -14.81 -32.96 -12.22
C ASN A 21 -14.01 -32.61 -13.50
N GLY A 22 -12.86 -33.27 -13.66
CA GLY A 22 -12.19 -33.41 -14.96
C GLY A 22 -10.93 -32.58 -15.16
N ASN A 23 -9.78 -33.24 -15.00
CA ASN A 23 -8.57 -33.10 -15.80
C ASN A 23 -8.04 -31.66 -16.07
N GLY A 24 -7.12 -31.22 -15.22
CA GLY A 24 -5.83 -30.70 -15.71
C GLY A 24 -5.82 -29.45 -16.58
N THR A 25 -6.54 -28.37 -16.25
CA THR A 25 -6.03 -27.00 -16.50
C THR A 25 -6.73 -26.04 -15.56
N MET A 26 -6.06 -25.67 -14.47
CA MET A 26 -6.56 -24.70 -13.50
C MET A 26 -6.56 -23.33 -14.19
N ASN A 27 -7.68 -22.90 -14.77
CA ASN A 27 -7.89 -21.56 -15.30
C ASN A 27 -8.06 -20.56 -14.13
N THR A 28 -7.04 -20.47 -13.28
CA THR A 28 -7.08 -19.55 -12.14
C THR A 28 -7.03 -18.12 -12.67
N CYS A 29 -8.01 -17.29 -12.28
CA CYS A 29 -8.07 -15.87 -12.63
C CYS A 29 -6.85 -15.06 -12.12
N PHE A 30 -5.93 -15.69 -11.40
CA PHE A 30 -4.68 -15.12 -10.90
C PHE A 30 -3.45 -15.50 -11.74
N SER A 31 -3.57 -16.44 -12.68
CA SER A 31 -2.47 -16.79 -13.58
C SER A 31 -2.24 -15.66 -14.57
N LEU A 32 -0.99 -15.20 -14.71
CA LEU A 32 -0.63 -14.17 -15.69
C LEU A 32 -0.95 -14.57 -17.14
N ASP A 33 -0.99 -15.87 -17.41
CA ASP A 33 -1.28 -16.42 -18.74
C ASP A 33 -2.78 -16.58 -19.00
N HIS A 34 -3.64 -16.16 -18.08
CA HIS A 34 -5.08 -16.13 -18.32
C HIS A 34 -5.40 -15.14 -19.45
N ASP A 35 -6.24 -15.55 -20.42
CA ASP A 35 -6.54 -14.79 -21.64
C ASP A 35 -6.93 -13.33 -21.37
N PHE A 36 -7.72 -13.11 -20.31
CA PHE A 36 -8.09 -11.77 -19.86
C PHE A 36 -6.88 -10.87 -19.55
N HIS A 37 -5.88 -11.37 -18.81
CA HIS A 37 -4.69 -10.58 -18.46
C HIS A 37 -3.83 -10.30 -19.67
N GLN A 38 -3.68 -11.27 -20.57
CA GLN A 38 -2.95 -11.10 -21.82
C GLN A 38 -3.63 -10.05 -22.72
N GLN A 39 -4.95 -10.10 -22.87
CA GLN A 39 -5.71 -9.11 -23.63
C GLN A 39 -5.60 -7.72 -23.02
N LEU A 40 -5.77 -7.60 -21.70
CA LEU A 40 -5.64 -6.33 -20.98
C LEU A 40 -4.24 -5.73 -21.13
N TYR A 41 -3.21 -6.54 -20.94
CA TYR A 41 -1.82 -6.12 -21.07
C TYR A 41 -1.51 -5.63 -22.50
N ASN A 42 -1.95 -6.37 -23.51
CA ASN A 42 -1.77 -5.98 -24.91
C ASN A 42 -2.53 -4.69 -25.25
N TYR A 43 -3.75 -4.52 -24.74
CA TYR A 43 -4.52 -3.30 -24.89
C TYR A 43 -3.81 -2.09 -24.27
N ILE A 44 -3.29 -2.22 -23.03
CA ILE A 44 -2.55 -1.15 -22.35
C ILE A 44 -1.28 -0.79 -23.14
N LYS A 45 -0.55 -1.78 -23.67
CA LYS A 45 0.60 -1.52 -24.55
C LYS A 45 0.22 -0.71 -25.79
N GLN A 46 -0.87 -1.07 -26.45
CA GLN A 46 -1.35 -0.34 -27.63
C GLN A 46 -1.72 1.10 -27.25
N GLN A 47 -2.45 1.30 -26.15
CA GLN A 47 -2.79 2.63 -25.67
C GLN A 47 -1.54 3.46 -25.31
N ALA A 48 -0.57 2.88 -24.63
CA ALA A 48 0.68 3.56 -24.28
C ALA A 48 1.48 3.98 -25.52
N ALA A 49 1.56 3.11 -26.54
CA ALA A 49 2.23 3.43 -27.80
C ALA A 49 1.53 4.56 -28.58
N LEU A 50 0.20 4.70 -28.46
CA LEU A 50 -0.54 5.83 -29.02
C LEU A 50 -0.26 7.15 -28.26
N VAL A 51 0.05 7.03 -26.97
CA VAL A 51 0.34 8.15 -26.05
C VAL A 51 1.83 8.54 -26.05
N GLU A 52 2.73 7.74 -26.64
CA GLU A 52 4.19 8.00 -26.70
C GLU A 52 4.59 9.33 -27.39
N SER A 53 3.65 10.05 -28.00
CA SER A 53 3.87 11.41 -28.52
C SER A 53 3.64 12.53 -27.50
N THR A 54 3.01 12.25 -26.36
CA THR A 54 2.84 13.21 -25.26
C THR A 54 3.86 12.89 -24.17
N SER A 55 5.07 13.45 -24.28
CA SER A 55 6.01 13.49 -23.17
C SER A 55 5.24 13.92 -21.90
N PRO A 56 5.46 13.29 -20.73
CA PRO A 56 4.83 13.74 -19.49
C PRO A 56 5.03 15.25 -19.40
N VAL A 57 3.92 15.98 -19.34
CA VAL A 57 3.97 17.44 -19.22
C VAL A 57 4.87 17.73 -18.03
N ARG A 58 5.99 18.42 -18.27
CA ARG A 58 6.91 18.78 -17.20
C ARG A 58 6.16 19.65 -16.21
N GLN A 59 5.64 19.02 -15.16
CA GLN A 59 5.12 19.72 -14.01
C GLN A 59 6.34 20.20 -13.21
N GLY A 60 6.48 21.52 -13.08
CA GLY A 60 7.58 22.13 -12.35
C GLY A 60 7.59 21.66 -10.90
N SER A 61 8.77 21.66 -10.28
CA SER A 61 8.89 21.44 -8.84
C SER A 61 8.70 22.75 -8.08
N VAL A 62 8.07 22.66 -6.91
CA VAL A 62 8.01 23.74 -5.93
C VAL A 62 8.90 23.36 -4.76
N HIS A 63 9.87 24.21 -4.43
CA HIS A 63 10.65 24.04 -3.21
C HIS A 63 9.81 24.49 -2.02
N VAL A 64 9.33 23.53 -1.22
CA VAL A 64 8.63 23.81 0.03
C VAL A 64 9.68 23.96 1.12
N LYS A 65 9.77 25.15 1.73
CA LYS A 65 10.61 25.35 2.91
C LYS A 65 10.00 24.61 4.08
N PHE A 66 10.84 23.91 4.85
CA PHE A 66 10.43 23.40 6.14
C PHE A 66 10.19 24.59 7.09
N PRO A 67 9.06 24.65 7.81
CA PRO A 67 8.85 25.69 8.81
C PRO A 67 9.93 25.59 9.89
N GLU A 68 10.39 26.73 10.39
CA GLU A 68 11.28 26.71 11.55
C GLU A 68 10.53 26.11 12.73
N PRO A 69 11.12 25.14 13.46
CA PRO A 69 10.48 24.56 14.64
C PRO A 69 10.20 25.63 15.67
N ASP A 70 9.07 25.52 16.38
CA ASP A 70 8.78 26.42 17.49
C ASP A 70 9.88 26.23 18.55
N PRO A 71 10.47 27.30 19.11
CA PRO A 71 11.35 27.15 20.28
C PRO A 71 10.72 26.35 21.44
N GLU A 72 9.39 26.25 21.52
CA GLU A 72 8.65 25.40 22.45
C GLU A 72 8.66 23.91 22.07
N ASP A 73 8.82 23.55 20.79
CA ASP A 73 8.91 22.15 20.32
C ASP A 73 10.10 21.43 20.97
N ASN A 74 11.20 22.15 21.19
CA ASN A 74 12.36 21.62 21.91
C ASN A 74 12.02 21.23 23.35
N LYS A 75 11.10 21.96 24.00
CA LYS A 75 10.70 21.63 25.38
C LYS A 75 9.89 20.34 25.43
N ILE A 76 9.08 20.07 24.41
CA ILE A 76 8.31 18.83 24.32
C ILE A 76 9.27 17.65 24.18
N VAL A 77 10.25 17.72 23.28
CA VAL A 77 11.25 16.67 23.07
C VAL A 77 12.04 16.40 24.36
N VAL A 78 12.58 17.46 24.98
CA VAL A 78 13.34 17.36 26.23
C VAL A 78 12.49 16.78 27.37
N THR A 79 11.22 17.17 27.46
CA THR A 79 10.29 16.65 28.47
C THR A 79 10.03 15.17 28.26
N MET A 80 9.76 14.75 27.01
CA MET A 80 9.52 13.36 26.67
C MET A 80 10.74 12.47 26.96
N GLU A 81 11.94 12.92 26.58
CA GLU A 81 13.19 12.20 26.86
C GLU A 81 13.43 12.05 28.37
N THR A 82 13.24 13.12 29.13
CA THR A 82 13.42 13.12 30.59
C THR A 82 12.45 12.17 31.29
N GLU A 83 11.18 12.18 30.87
CA GLU A 83 10.13 11.33 31.42
C GLU A 83 10.33 9.85 31.07
N LEU A 84 10.72 9.55 29.83
CA LEU A 84 11.05 8.19 29.40
C LEU A 84 12.23 7.62 30.20
N HIS A 85 13.28 8.43 30.37
CA HIS A 85 14.44 8.05 31.18
C HIS A 85 14.04 7.79 32.63
N ARG A 86 13.21 8.66 33.23
CA ARG A 86 12.69 8.49 34.59
C ARG A 86 11.88 7.19 34.75
N LEU A 87 10.99 6.89 33.81
CA LEU A 87 10.21 5.65 33.80
C LEU A 87 11.10 4.41 33.65
N GLY A 88 12.13 4.48 32.81
CA GLY A 88 13.12 3.41 32.65
C GLY A 88 13.87 3.08 33.95
N HIS A 89 14.20 4.10 34.76
CA HIS A 89 14.85 3.92 36.06
C HIS A 89 13.92 3.34 37.13
N GLN A 90 12.62 3.61 37.05
CA GLN A 90 11.62 3.06 37.98
C GLN A 90 11.33 1.57 37.72
N ASN A 91 11.45 1.12 36.46
CA ASN A 91 11.26 -0.29 36.09
C ASN A 91 12.42 -1.21 36.53
N GLY A 92 13.52 -0.67 37.05
CA GLY A 92 14.69 -1.42 37.53
C GLY A 92 14.69 -1.80 39.02
N ILE A 93 13.67 -1.39 39.80
CA ILE A 93 13.66 -1.52 41.27
C ILE A 93 12.54 -2.47 41.76
N HIS A 94 11.90 -3.20 40.85
CA HIS A 94 10.87 -4.20 41.17
C HIS A 94 11.28 -5.64 40.78
N HIS A 95 12.46 -6.08 41.23
CA HIS A 95 12.71 -7.51 41.41
C HIS A 95 13.55 -7.71 42.68
N CYS A 96 12.99 -8.50 43.61
CA CYS A 96 13.56 -8.92 44.88
C CYS A 96 14.93 -9.59 44.73
#